data_AF-A0A484YZH7-F1
#
_entry.id   AF-A0A484YZH7-F1
#
_cell.length_a   1.000
_cell.length_b   1.000
_cell.length_c   1.000
_cell.angle_alpha   90.00
_cell.angle_beta   90.00
_cell.angle_gamma   90.00
#
_symmetry.space_group_name_H-M   'P 1'
#
loop_
_entity.id
_entity.type
_entity.pdbx_description
1 polymer ?
#
loop_
_entity_poly.entity_id
_entity_poly.type
_entity_poly.pdbx_seq_one_letter_code
_entity_poly.pdbx_strand_id
1 'polypeptide(L)'
;MLLMILKKHFPKNNIGFSDHSSGFYAAIAAVPYGITFIEKHFTLDKSMSGPDHLASIEPDELKHLCIGVRCVEKSLGSNSKVVTASERKNKIVARKSIIAKTEIKKGEVFSEKNITTKRPGNGISPMEWYNLLGKIAEQDFIPDELIIHSEFKNQGE
;
A
#
# COMPACT_ATOMS: atom_id res chain seq x y z
N MET A 1 0.49 -22.54 -4.15
CA MET A 1 0.96 -23.27 -2.95
C MET A 1 2.30 -23.99 -3.17
N LEU A 2 2.47 -24.75 -4.26
CA LEU A 2 3.73 -25.50 -4.52
C LEU A 2 4.97 -24.61 -4.77
N LEU A 3 4.84 -23.48 -5.48
CA LEU A 3 5.96 -22.60 -5.82
C LEU A 3 6.71 -22.07 -4.57
N MET A 4 5.99 -21.68 -3.52
CA MET A 4 6.59 -21.24 -2.25
C MET A 4 7.35 -22.36 -1.55
N ILE A 5 6.81 -23.58 -1.59
CA ILE A 5 7.45 -24.77 -1.01
C ILE A 5 8.76 -25.05 -1.74
N LEU A 6 8.76 -25.03 -3.07
CA LEU A 6 9.95 -25.26 -3.87
C LEU A 6 11.01 -24.19 -3.63
N LYS A 7 10.64 -22.90 -3.59
CA LYS A 7 11.54 -21.81 -3.25
C LYS A 7 12.17 -21.95 -1.86
N LYS A 8 11.38 -22.42 -0.88
CA LYS A 8 11.87 -22.64 0.50
C LYS A 8 12.89 -23.79 0.57
N HIS A 9 12.62 -24.91 -0.10
CA HIS A 9 13.48 -26.11 -0.03
C HIS A 9 14.67 -26.05 -0.98
N PHE A 10 14.56 -25.32 -2.08
CA PHE A 10 15.60 -25.18 -3.10
C PHE A 10 15.96 -23.70 -3.34
N PRO A 11 16.45 -22.96 -2.31
CA PRO A 11 16.66 -21.52 -2.39
C PRO A 11 17.74 -21.09 -3.39
N LYS A 12 18.63 -22.01 -3.79
CA LYS A 12 19.69 -21.77 -4.78
C LYS A 12 19.26 -22.04 -6.22
N ASN A 13 18.08 -22.64 -6.43
CA ASN A 13 17.60 -23.02 -7.75
C ASN A 13 16.65 -21.96 -8.31
N ASN A 14 16.74 -21.77 -9.62
CA ASN A 14 15.73 -21.04 -10.39
C ASN A 14 14.46 -21.90 -10.44
N ILE A 15 13.35 -21.35 -9.92
CA ILE A 15 12.05 -22.00 -9.91
C ILE A 15 11.18 -21.31 -10.96
N GLY A 16 10.65 -22.06 -11.90
CA GLY A 16 9.68 -21.57 -12.87
C GLY A 16 8.30 -22.17 -12.67
N PHE A 17 7.39 -21.81 -13.58
CA PHE A 17 6.02 -22.33 -13.61
C PHE A 17 5.66 -22.76 -15.03
N SER A 18 5.45 -24.06 -15.22
CA SER A 18 4.85 -24.59 -16.45
C SER A 18 3.34 -24.68 -16.25
N ASP A 19 2.59 -23.98 -17.10
CA ASP A 19 1.18 -23.71 -16.92
C ASP A 19 0.31 -24.41 -17.97
N HIS A 20 -0.48 -25.40 -17.56
CA HIS A 20 -1.44 -26.09 -18.43
C HIS A 20 -2.90 -25.66 -18.20
N SER A 21 -3.13 -24.57 -17.46
CA SER A 21 -4.48 -24.02 -17.29
C SER A 21 -4.98 -23.34 -18.57
N SER A 22 -6.30 -23.19 -18.71
CA SER A 22 -6.87 -22.40 -19.81
C SER A 22 -6.52 -20.92 -19.69
N GLY A 23 -6.13 -20.29 -20.81
CA GLY A 23 -5.71 -18.89 -20.83
C GLY A 23 -4.37 -18.69 -20.11
N PHE A 24 -4.13 -17.49 -19.57
CA PHE A 24 -2.81 -17.08 -19.08
C PHE A 24 -2.80 -16.48 -17.66
N TYR A 25 -3.95 -16.51 -16.97
CA TYR A 25 -4.07 -15.89 -15.65
C TYR A 25 -3.24 -16.59 -14.57
N ALA A 26 -3.16 -17.93 -14.60
CA ALA A 26 -2.36 -18.68 -13.63
C ALA A 26 -0.87 -18.35 -13.77
N ALA A 27 -0.37 -18.25 -15.01
CA ALA A 27 0.99 -17.81 -15.30
C ALA A 27 1.30 -16.41 -14.75
N ILE A 28 0.39 -15.43 -14.92
CA ILE A 28 0.55 -14.09 -14.33
C ILE A 28 0.54 -14.17 -12.79
N ALA A 29 -0.40 -14.93 -12.22
CA ALA A 29 -0.53 -15.08 -10.77
C ALA A 29 0.68 -15.80 -10.12
N ALA A 30 1.51 -16.47 -10.92
CA ALA A 30 2.75 -17.09 -10.44
C ALA A 30 3.88 -16.09 -10.21
N VAL A 31 3.88 -14.94 -10.90
CA VAL A 31 4.95 -13.92 -10.85
C VAL A 31 5.25 -13.41 -9.43
N PRO A 32 4.25 -13.07 -8.58
CA PRO A 32 4.50 -12.61 -7.21
C PRO A 32 5.25 -13.61 -6.32
N TYR A 33 5.31 -14.89 -6.69
CA TYR A 33 6.05 -15.92 -5.96
C TYR A 33 7.55 -15.96 -6.32
N GLY A 34 8.03 -14.99 -7.10
CA GLY A 34 9.45 -14.85 -7.44
C GLY A 34 9.97 -15.91 -8.38
N ILE A 35 9.10 -16.44 -9.26
CA ILE A 35 9.52 -17.36 -10.31
C ILE A 35 10.43 -16.68 -11.33
N THR A 36 11.27 -17.45 -12.01
CA THR A 36 12.29 -16.93 -12.95
C THR A 36 11.96 -17.20 -14.42
N PHE A 37 11.03 -18.13 -14.70
CA PHE A 37 10.56 -18.44 -16.05
C PHE A 37 9.12 -18.98 -16.00
N ILE A 38 8.40 -18.76 -17.10
CA ILE A 38 7.06 -19.28 -17.33
C ILE A 38 7.11 -20.09 -18.62
N GLU A 39 6.49 -21.26 -18.61
CA GLU A 39 6.29 -22.09 -19.80
C GLU A 39 4.79 -22.20 -20.08
N LYS A 40 4.43 -22.08 -21.35
CA LYS A 40 3.04 -22.14 -21.81
C LYS A 40 2.98 -22.74 -23.21
N HIS A 41 2.02 -23.64 -23.42
CA HIS A 41 1.74 -24.13 -24.77
C HIS A 41 1.23 -23.00 -25.64
N PHE A 42 1.71 -22.92 -26.88
CA PHE A 42 1.39 -21.87 -27.83
C PHE A 42 0.92 -22.48 -29.14
N THR A 43 -0.06 -21.84 -29.76
CA THR A 43 -0.56 -22.22 -31.07
C THR A 43 -0.88 -21.00 -31.93
N LEU A 44 -0.88 -21.18 -33.25
CA LEU A 44 -1.35 -20.15 -34.18
C LEU A 44 -2.88 -20.14 -34.28
N ASP A 45 -3.51 -21.29 -34.04
CA ASP A 45 -4.96 -21.48 -34.13
C ASP A 45 -5.34 -22.72 -33.29
N LYS A 46 -6.22 -22.51 -32.30
CA LYS A 46 -6.72 -23.57 -31.41
C LYS A 46 -7.58 -24.63 -32.12
N SER A 47 -8.10 -24.32 -33.31
CA SER A 47 -8.94 -25.24 -34.10
C SER A 47 -8.14 -26.26 -34.91
N MET A 48 -6.81 -26.11 -34.99
CA MET A 48 -5.94 -27.05 -35.68
C MET A 48 -5.97 -28.44 -35.03
N SER A 49 -5.71 -29.47 -35.84
CA SER A 49 -5.68 -30.86 -35.39
C SER A 49 -4.55 -31.13 -34.42
N GLY A 50 -4.86 -31.75 -33.29
CA GLY A 50 -3.89 -32.20 -32.31
C GLY A 50 -4.35 -31.91 -30.88
N PRO A 51 -3.95 -32.73 -29.91
CA PRO A 51 -4.50 -32.66 -28.55
C PRO A 51 -4.15 -31.35 -27.83
N ASP A 52 -3.01 -30.75 -28.15
CA ASP A 52 -2.48 -29.59 -27.42
C ASP A 52 -2.99 -28.24 -27.93
N HIS A 53 -3.55 -28.19 -29.14
CA HIS A 53 -4.01 -26.94 -29.75
C HIS A 53 -5.11 -26.28 -28.92
N LEU A 54 -6.12 -27.03 -28.50
CA LEU A 54 -7.24 -26.53 -27.69
C LEU A 54 -6.80 -25.99 -26.31
N ALA A 55 -5.73 -26.54 -25.74
CA ALA A 55 -5.20 -26.16 -24.43
C ALA A 55 -4.12 -25.06 -24.49
N SER A 56 -3.63 -24.73 -25.68
CA SER A 56 -2.61 -23.70 -25.92
C SER A 56 -3.16 -22.29 -25.79
N ILE A 57 -2.27 -21.29 -25.82
CA ILE A 57 -2.65 -19.88 -26.02
C ILE A 57 -2.29 -19.42 -27.44
N GLU A 58 -3.05 -18.47 -27.95
CA GLU A 58 -2.87 -17.84 -29.27
C GLU A 58 -2.00 -16.57 -29.22
N PRO A 59 -1.59 -15.98 -30.37
CA PRO A 59 -0.72 -14.80 -30.41
C PRO A 59 -1.17 -13.63 -29.53
N ASP A 60 -2.46 -13.28 -29.54
CA ASP A 60 -2.99 -12.17 -28.73
C ASP A 60 -2.99 -12.50 -27.24
N GLU A 61 -3.25 -13.76 -26.87
CA GLU A 61 -3.18 -14.22 -25.49
C GLU A 61 -1.73 -14.26 -24.98
N LEU A 62 -0.77 -14.66 -25.82
CA LEU A 62 0.66 -14.60 -25.48
C LEU A 62 1.12 -13.16 -25.28
N LYS A 63 0.68 -12.24 -26.13
CA LYS A 63 0.92 -10.80 -25.95
C LYS A 63 0.36 -10.31 -24.61
N HIS A 64 -0.86 -10.69 -24.26
CA HIS A 64 -1.47 -10.34 -22.97
C HIS A 64 -0.73 -10.95 -21.78
N LEU A 65 -0.27 -12.20 -21.89
CA LEU A 65 0.58 -12.84 -20.89
C LEU A 65 1.85 -12.00 -20.67
N CYS A 66 2.58 -11.66 -21.73
CA CYS A 66 3.81 -10.87 -21.63
C CYS A 66 3.56 -9.49 -21.02
N ILE A 67 2.52 -8.77 -21.44
CA ILE A 67 2.13 -7.48 -20.87
C ILE A 67 1.81 -7.63 -19.38
N GLY A 68 0.97 -8.62 -19.04
CA GLY A 68 0.55 -8.89 -17.67
C GLY A 68 1.72 -9.21 -16.74
N VAL A 69 2.67 -10.02 -17.18
CA VAL A 69 3.91 -10.31 -16.43
C VAL A 69 4.67 -9.01 -16.14
N ARG A 70 4.89 -8.15 -17.15
CA ARG A 70 5.64 -6.89 -16.97
C ARG A 70 4.88 -5.88 -16.12
N CYS A 71 3.55 -5.87 -16.17
CA CYS A 71 2.73 -5.07 -15.27
C CYS A 71 2.89 -5.53 -13.83
N VAL A 72 2.77 -6.83 -13.55
CA VAL A 72 2.90 -7.38 -12.19
C VAL A 72 4.29 -7.14 -11.63
N GLU A 73 5.36 -7.39 -12.40
CA GLU A 73 6.74 -7.11 -11.95
C GLU A 73 6.92 -5.65 -11.50
N LYS A 74 6.38 -4.69 -12.26
CA LYS A 74 6.41 -3.27 -11.87
C LYS A 74 5.56 -3.00 -10.64
N SER A 75 4.39 -3.62 -10.53
CA SER A 75 3.45 -3.44 -9.42
C SER A 75 3.93 -4.06 -8.10
N LEU A 76 4.76 -5.10 -8.13
CA LEU A 76 5.35 -5.68 -6.92
C LEU A 76 6.20 -4.67 -6.14
N GLY A 77 6.77 -3.67 -6.83
CA GLY A 77 7.44 -2.55 -6.20
C GLY A 77 8.64 -2.98 -5.35
N SER A 78 8.70 -2.47 -4.11
CA SER A 78 9.80 -2.73 -3.17
C SER A 78 9.28 -3.40 -1.90
N ASN A 79 10.10 -4.24 -1.30
CA ASN A 79 9.84 -4.81 0.02
C ASN A 79 9.97 -3.79 1.17
N SER A 80 10.35 -2.55 0.87
CA SER A 80 10.50 -1.48 1.84
C SER A 80 9.25 -0.61 1.91
N LYS A 81 8.63 -0.53 3.09
CA LYS A 81 7.52 0.41 3.34
C LYS A 81 8.08 1.82 3.50
N VAL A 82 8.09 2.56 2.40
CA VAL A 82 8.57 3.95 2.35
C VAL A 82 7.48 4.88 1.86
N VAL A 83 7.47 6.11 2.37
CA VAL A 83 6.59 7.17 1.84
C VAL A 83 7.17 7.65 0.52
N THR A 84 6.42 7.47 -0.56
CA THR A 84 6.82 7.93 -1.90
C THR A 84 6.86 9.45 -1.97
N ALA A 85 7.56 10.00 -2.97
CA ALA A 85 7.63 11.45 -3.16
C ALA A 85 6.24 12.09 -3.41
N SER A 86 5.35 11.38 -4.12
CA SER A 86 3.96 11.80 -4.34
C SER A 86 3.15 11.77 -3.04
N GLU A 87 3.26 10.70 -2.25
CA GLU A 87 2.56 10.59 -0.96
C GLU A 87 3.07 11.62 0.06
N ARG A 88 4.37 11.95 0.04
CA ARG A 88 4.95 12.93 0.98
C ARG A 88 4.28 14.29 0.87
N LYS A 89 3.95 14.74 -0.36
CA LYS A 89 3.24 16.00 -0.59
C LYS A 89 1.82 15.97 -0.03
N ASN A 90 1.15 14.83 -0.13
CA ASN A 90 -0.21 14.65 0.35
C ASN A 90 -0.30 14.46 1.88
N LYS A 91 0.83 14.22 2.55
CA LYS A 91 0.91 13.97 3.99
C LYS A 91 0.25 15.09 4.81
N ILE A 92 0.56 16.35 4.51
CA ILE A 92 0.02 17.50 5.25
C ILE A 92 -1.49 17.63 4.99
N VAL A 93 -1.93 17.51 3.74
CA VAL A 93 -3.35 17.65 3.38
C VAL A 93 -4.22 16.52 3.95
N ALA A 94 -3.72 15.28 3.91
CA ALA A 94 -4.50 14.10 4.27
C ALA A 94 -4.47 13.76 5.77
N ARG A 95 -3.42 14.18 6.49
CA ARG A 95 -3.33 13.95 7.94
C ARG A 95 -4.22 14.92 8.71
N LYS A 96 -4.50 14.54 9.95
CA LYS A 96 -5.21 15.39 10.90
C LYS A 96 -4.24 16.00 11.89
N SER A 97 -4.70 17.04 12.57
CA SER A 97 -4.09 17.65 13.74
C SER A 97 -5.09 17.68 14.88
N ILE A 98 -4.58 17.76 16.11
CA ILE A 98 -5.40 18.01 17.29
C ILE A 98 -5.83 19.47 17.27
N ILE A 99 -7.13 19.69 17.40
CA ILE A 99 -7.78 21.00 17.40
C ILE A 99 -8.70 21.14 18.60
N ALA A 100 -9.07 22.37 18.93
CA ALA A 100 -10.11 22.68 19.89
C ALA A 100 -11.48 22.27 19.33
N LYS A 101 -12.22 21.47 20.10
CA LYS A 101 -13.60 21.06 19.78
C LYS A 101 -14.62 22.10 20.25
N THR A 102 -14.29 22.78 21.34
CA THR A 102 -15.06 23.86 21.95
C THR A 102 -14.11 25.01 22.26
N GLU A 103 -14.62 26.12 22.79
CA GLU A 103 -13.76 27.11 23.43
C GLU A 103 -13.00 26.45 24.60
N ILE A 104 -11.73 26.82 24.78
CA ILE A 104 -10.85 26.36 25.87
C ILE A 104 -10.14 27.58 26.42
N LYS A 105 -10.25 27.84 27.73
CA LYS A 105 -9.52 28.95 28.36
C LYS A 105 -8.13 28.53 28.83
N LYS A 106 -7.22 29.50 28.86
CA LYS A 106 -5.90 29.35 29.48
C LYS A 106 -6.07 28.83 30.91
N GLY A 107 -5.31 27.79 31.27
CA GLY A 107 -5.40 27.13 32.56
C GLY A 107 -6.35 25.93 32.59
N GLU A 108 -7.20 25.73 31.57
CA GLU A 108 -8.05 24.54 31.48
C GLU A 108 -7.25 23.29 31.10
N VAL A 109 -7.76 22.13 31.51
CA VAL A 109 -7.14 20.84 31.20
C VAL A 109 -7.67 20.32 29.86
N PHE A 110 -6.78 19.91 28.96
CA PHE A 110 -7.18 19.22 27.72
C PHE A 110 -7.80 17.86 28.03
N SER A 111 -8.97 17.63 27.45
CA SER A 111 -9.79 16.42 27.66
C SER A 111 -10.52 16.02 26.38
N GLU A 112 -10.99 14.77 26.31
CA GLU A 112 -11.78 14.30 25.16
C GLU A 112 -13.08 15.10 24.91
N LYS A 113 -13.50 15.90 25.90
CA LYS A 113 -14.67 16.77 25.80
C LYS A 113 -14.37 18.05 25.03
N ASN A 114 -13.15 18.59 25.13
CA ASN A 114 -12.80 19.92 24.62
C ASN A 114 -11.78 19.90 23.46
N ILE A 115 -11.10 18.78 23.17
CA ILE A 115 -10.28 18.62 21.97
C ILE A 115 -10.85 17.57 21.00
N THR A 116 -10.46 17.65 19.72
CA THR A 116 -10.79 16.68 18.67
C THR A 116 -9.72 16.67 17.57
N THR A 117 -9.94 15.95 16.47
CA THR A 117 -8.99 15.89 15.34
C THR A 117 -9.64 16.22 14.01
N LYS A 118 -9.05 17.18 13.29
CA LYS A 118 -9.47 17.57 11.93
C LYS A 118 -8.26 17.72 11.01
N ARG A 119 -8.49 17.66 9.70
CA ARG A 119 -7.48 18.00 8.68
C ARG A 119 -7.34 19.53 8.59
N PRO A 120 -6.21 20.07 8.12
CA PRO A 120 -4.98 19.37 7.70
C PRO A 120 -4.08 18.96 8.87
N GLY A 121 -3.01 18.23 8.57
CA GLY A 121 -2.03 17.73 9.51
C GLY A 121 -0.83 18.67 9.63
N ASN A 122 -1.07 19.91 10.02
CA ASN A 122 -0.06 20.98 10.17
C ASN A 122 0.09 21.48 11.62
N GLY A 123 -0.72 21.01 12.57
CA GLY A 123 -0.52 21.15 14.02
C GLY A 123 -0.10 19.84 14.70
N ILE A 124 -0.22 19.77 16.02
CA ILE A 124 0.12 18.59 16.85
C ILE A 124 -0.50 17.31 16.28
N SER A 125 0.31 16.26 16.15
CA SER A 125 -0.12 14.96 15.63
C SER A 125 -1.16 14.30 16.54
N PRO A 126 -2.24 13.71 16.00
CA PRO A 126 -3.14 12.85 16.78
C PRO A 126 -2.45 11.67 17.46
N MET A 127 -1.22 11.31 17.07
CA MET A 127 -0.43 10.31 17.79
C MET A 127 -0.02 10.77 19.20
N GLU A 128 -0.01 12.07 19.45
CA GLU A 128 0.26 12.67 20.76
C GLU A 128 -0.99 12.81 21.64
N TRP A 129 -2.13 12.28 21.19
CA TRP A 129 -3.43 12.46 21.86
C TRP A 129 -3.37 12.19 23.36
N TYR A 130 -2.88 11.01 23.76
CA TYR A 130 -2.79 10.62 25.16
C TYR A 130 -1.71 11.38 25.95
N ASN A 131 -0.70 11.92 25.27
CA ASN A 131 0.33 12.73 25.90
C ASN A 131 -0.18 14.16 26.19
N LEU A 132 -1.07 14.67 25.33
CA LEU A 132 -1.69 15.98 25.46
C LEU A 132 -2.85 15.98 26.46
N LEU A 133 -3.61 14.88 26.55
CA LEU A 133 -4.68 14.76 27.55
C LEU A 133 -4.12 14.96 28.97
N GLY A 134 -4.81 15.76 29.78
CA GLY A 134 -4.37 16.09 31.13
C GLY A 134 -3.39 17.27 31.21
N LYS A 135 -2.84 17.74 30.08
CA LYS A 135 -2.02 18.96 30.04
C LYS A 135 -2.88 20.21 30.17
N ILE A 136 -2.26 21.31 30.58
CA ILE A 136 -2.92 22.58 30.83
C ILE A 136 -2.77 23.48 29.61
N ALA A 137 -3.85 24.10 29.16
CA ALA A 137 -3.84 25.07 28.07
C ALA A 137 -3.00 26.30 28.45
N GLU A 138 -1.96 26.58 27.67
CA GLU A 138 -1.04 27.71 27.89
C GLU A 138 -1.63 29.06 27.40
N GLN A 139 -2.69 28.98 26.59
CA GLN A 139 -3.44 30.09 26.02
C GLN A 139 -4.92 29.72 25.79
N ASP A 140 -5.72 30.71 25.41
CA ASP A 140 -7.11 30.50 24.99
C ASP A 140 -7.17 29.91 23.57
N PHE A 141 -8.20 29.11 23.30
CA PHE A 141 -8.50 28.56 21.96
C PHE A 141 -9.98 28.72 21.65
N ILE A 142 -10.30 29.03 20.40
CA ILE A 142 -11.66 28.98 19.86
C ILE A 142 -11.92 27.64 19.14
N PRO A 143 -13.19 27.21 18.96
CA PRO A 143 -13.49 25.99 18.20
C PRO A 143 -12.81 25.97 16.83
N ASP A 144 -12.29 24.80 16.46
CA ASP A 144 -11.55 24.51 15.22
C ASP A 144 -10.15 25.12 15.09
N GLU A 145 -9.67 25.81 16.12
CA GLU A 145 -8.29 26.27 16.19
C GLU A 145 -7.31 25.11 16.47
N LEU A 146 -6.11 25.17 15.88
CA LEU A 146 -5.04 24.21 16.16
C LEU A 146 -4.59 24.34 17.61
N ILE A 147 -4.48 23.22 18.32
CA ILE A 147 -3.86 23.23 19.65
C ILE A 147 -2.36 23.46 19.49
N ILE A 148 -1.85 24.40 20.28
CA ILE A 148 -0.42 24.70 20.43
C ILE A 148 -0.08 24.49 21.90
N HIS A 149 1.01 23.78 22.17
CA HIS A 149 1.50 23.54 23.53
C HIS A 149 3.01 23.33 23.47
N SER A 150 3.75 23.99 24.36
CA SER A 150 5.22 24.07 24.32
C SER A 150 5.94 22.72 24.27
N GLU A 151 5.39 21.69 24.91
CA GLU A 151 5.94 20.33 24.91
C GLU A 151 5.82 19.57 23.57
N PHE A 152 5.03 20.07 22.61
CA PHE A 152 4.71 19.35 21.37
C PHE A 152 5.16 20.14 20.14
N LYS A 153 5.65 19.41 19.14
CA LYS A 153 5.97 19.98 17.83
C LYS A 153 4.82 19.77 16.86
N ASN A 154 4.68 20.73 15.94
CA ASN A 154 3.73 20.60 14.87
C ASN A 154 4.24 19.61 13.81
N GLN A 155 3.30 19.00 13.10
CA GLN A 155 3.65 18.13 11.99
C GLN A 155 4.25 18.96 10.84
N GLY A 156 5.48 18.62 10.46
CA GLY A 156 6.18 19.26 9.32
C GLY A 156 7.31 20.21 9.73
N GLU A 157 7.44 20.51 11.02
CA GLU A 157 8.61 21.14 11.64
C GLU A 157 9.73 20.14 11.95
#